data_AF-A0A518G3L7-F1
#
_entry.id   AF-A0A518G3L7-F1
#
_cell.length_a   1.000
_cell.length_b   1.000
_cell.length_c   1.000
_cell.angle_alpha   90.00
_cell.angle_beta   90.00
_cell.angle_gamma   90.00
#
_symmetry.space_group_name_H-M   'P 1'
#
loop_
_entity.id
_entity.type
_entity.pdbx_description
1 polymer ?
#
loop_
_entity_poly.entity_id
_entity_poly.type
_entity_poly.pdbx_seq_one_letter_code
_entity_poly.pdbx_strand_id
1 'polypeptide(L)'
;MPVGQNQTRPLLRAVAGCFVGMWLTGAAVPSVGFAQKAAAGVPSEAESLEDPAISGGTVARLGRTLFLSSTAGKESEPITIPRMYASLRAMEWITAVDSSSQETTLKLQPELDSWIISWKERPAGAEAIALHFDQRPVLASEVRPIIATGDGSLMLPAHRARTSGEKIRYEPQTFKNTVGYWVGKQDSARWEILIVEPGKFNVGILQGCGAGQGGSQASLSLLRKGDDVVTQVDFEVLETGHFQNFQWRHVGVLEVLEPGKYQLQIAPQKIHKAALMDVRAVHLVPVPAS
;
A
#
# COMPACT_ATOMS: atom_id res chain seq x y z
N MET A 1 -36.30 54.94 30.62
CA MET A 1 -35.49 55.57 31.68
C MET A 1 -34.32 54.65 32.00
N PRO A 2 -33.10 55.21 32.20
CA PRO A 2 -31.84 54.57 31.83
C PRO A 2 -30.90 54.35 33.02
N VAL A 3 -29.67 53.88 32.73
CA VAL A 3 -28.34 54.11 33.39
C VAL A 3 -27.51 52.84 33.13
N GLY A 4 -26.25 52.83 32.64
CA GLY A 4 -25.26 53.84 32.23
C GLY A 4 -24.04 53.08 31.65
N GLN A 5 -23.48 53.52 30.51
CA GLN A 5 -22.12 54.07 30.35
C GLN A 5 -20.99 53.35 31.14
N ASN A 6 -19.87 52.94 30.55
CA ASN A 6 -18.88 53.87 30.00
C ASN A 6 -17.84 53.20 29.07
N GLN A 7 -17.52 53.91 27.99
CA GLN A 7 -16.27 53.78 27.23
C GLN A 7 -15.12 54.46 27.99
N THR A 8 -13.88 54.02 27.82
CA THR A 8 -12.73 54.93 27.76
C THR A 8 -11.57 54.30 26.98
N ARG A 9 -11.18 54.96 25.88
CA ARG A 9 -9.84 54.90 25.28
C ARG A 9 -8.88 55.73 26.13
N PRO A 10 -7.56 55.48 26.08
CA PRO A 10 -6.58 56.54 26.25
C PRO A 10 -5.87 56.87 24.93
N LEU A 11 -5.65 58.18 24.79
CA LEU A 11 -4.93 58.90 23.74
C LEU A 11 -3.42 58.76 23.87
N LEU A 12 -2.76 58.95 22.72
CA LEU A 12 -1.32 59.14 22.54
C LEU A 12 -0.75 60.24 23.45
N ARG A 13 0.45 59.99 23.95
CA ARG A 13 1.47 61.03 24.19
C ARG A 13 2.73 60.66 23.42
N ALA A 14 3.15 61.56 22.56
CA ALA A 14 4.41 61.51 21.83
C ALA A 14 5.59 61.75 22.79
N VAL A 15 6.65 60.97 22.63
CA VAL A 15 8.00 61.32 23.10
C VAL A 15 8.96 61.06 21.94
N ALA A 16 9.63 62.12 21.52
CA ALA A 16 10.68 62.12 20.52
C ALA A 16 11.91 61.35 21.03
N GLY A 17 12.54 60.54 20.17
CA GLY A 17 13.77 59.84 20.49
C GLY A 17 14.45 59.25 19.25
N CYS A 18 15.42 60.01 18.73
CA CYS A 18 16.55 59.64 17.87
C CYS A 18 16.41 58.45 16.89
N PHE A 19 16.34 58.79 15.60
CA PHE A 19 16.75 57.91 14.50
C PHE A 19 18.26 57.61 14.60
N VAL A 20 18.61 56.37 14.87
CA VAL A 20 19.91 55.81 14.51
C VAL A 20 19.67 54.85 13.35
N GLY A 21 20.05 55.28 12.14
CA GLY A 21 20.03 54.43 10.96
C GLY A 21 21.02 53.29 11.11
N MET A 22 20.52 52.09 11.41
CA MET A 22 21.31 50.88 11.35
C MET A 22 21.13 50.29 9.95
N TRP A 23 22.13 50.50 9.10
CA TRP A 23 22.27 49.80 7.83
C TRP A 23 22.51 48.31 8.15
N LEU A 24 21.45 47.50 8.09
CA LEU A 24 21.58 46.05 7.99
C LEU A 24 22.06 45.73 6.57
N THR A 25 23.38 45.65 6.40
CA THR A 25 23.97 44.98 5.25
C THR A 25 23.47 43.53 5.25
N GLY A 26 22.57 43.21 4.34
CA GLY A 26 22.13 41.85 4.09
C GLY A 26 23.32 41.03 3.59
N ALA A 27 23.96 40.30 4.51
CA ALA A 27 24.84 39.21 4.13
C ALA A 27 23.93 38.09 3.60
N ALA A 28 23.95 37.90 2.28
CA ALA A 28 23.37 36.72 1.67
C ALA A 28 24.05 35.50 2.28
N VAL A 29 23.31 34.74 3.10
CA VAL A 29 23.74 33.41 3.53
C VAL A 29 23.76 32.57 2.25
N PRO A 30 24.91 32.06 1.79
CA PRO A 30 24.90 31.13 0.67
C PRO A 30 24.15 29.91 1.16
N SER A 31 22.99 29.65 0.54
CA SER A 31 22.34 28.36 0.61
C SER A 31 23.33 27.37 -0.01
N VAL A 32 24.14 26.73 0.83
CA VAL A 32 24.92 25.57 0.43
C VAL A 32 23.89 24.49 0.16
N GLY A 33 23.43 24.41 -1.09
CA GLY A 33 22.73 23.25 -1.58
C GLY A 33 23.71 22.10 -1.46
N PHE A 34 23.59 21.30 -0.41
CA PHE A 34 24.22 19.99 -0.37
C PHE A 34 23.57 19.19 -1.50
N ALA A 35 24.22 19.17 -2.66
CA ALA A 35 23.91 18.20 -3.69
C ALA A 35 24.20 16.83 -3.05
N GLN A 36 23.14 16.16 -2.60
CA GLN A 36 23.23 14.79 -2.10
C GLN A 36 23.70 13.94 -3.27
N LYS A 37 24.96 13.52 -3.24
CA LYS A 37 25.54 12.67 -4.28
C LYS A 37 24.63 11.46 -4.43
N ALA A 38 24.13 11.23 -5.64
CA ALA A 38 23.30 10.06 -5.94
C ALA A 38 24.03 8.80 -5.45
N ALA A 39 23.31 7.93 -4.74
CA ALA A 39 23.87 6.66 -4.30
C ALA A 39 24.31 5.84 -5.53
N ALA A 40 25.43 5.14 -5.41
CA ALA A 40 25.91 4.26 -6.49
C ALA A 40 24.82 3.24 -6.85
N GLY A 41 24.66 2.93 -8.14
CA GLY A 41 23.60 2.06 -8.65
C GLY A 41 22.18 2.67 -8.66
N VAL A 42 21.99 3.91 -8.21
CA VAL A 42 20.68 4.60 -8.24
C VAL A 42 20.68 5.68 -9.33
N PRO A 43 19.73 5.64 -10.29
CA PRO A 43 19.61 6.69 -11.30
C PRO A 43 19.41 8.08 -10.68
N SER A 44 20.02 9.11 -11.27
CA SER A 44 19.93 10.50 -10.78
C SER A 44 18.51 11.07 -10.81
N GLU A 45 17.66 10.54 -11.69
CA GLU A 45 16.26 10.94 -11.85
C GLU A 45 15.32 10.22 -10.87
N ALA A 46 15.82 9.24 -10.11
CA ALA A 46 15.01 8.50 -9.16
C ALA A 46 14.58 9.39 -7.99
N GLU A 47 13.29 9.36 -7.67
CA GLU A 47 12.69 10.09 -6.56
C GLU A 47 13.01 9.36 -5.24
N SER A 48 13.65 10.05 -4.28
CA SER A 48 13.83 9.50 -2.93
C SER A 48 12.48 9.31 -2.24
N LEU A 49 12.25 8.12 -1.67
CA LEU A 49 11.06 7.84 -0.87
C LEU A 49 11.40 7.96 0.61
N GLU A 50 10.64 8.80 1.31
CA GLU A 50 10.71 8.94 2.76
C GLU A 50 9.49 8.28 3.42
N ASP A 51 9.74 7.33 4.31
CA ASP A 51 8.70 6.65 5.08
C ASP A 51 9.30 6.14 6.40
N PRO A 52 8.62 6.29 7.56
CA PRO A 52 9.12 5.82 8.84
C PRO A 52 9.43 4.32 8.92
N ALA A 53 8.83 3.50 8.05
CA ALA A 53 9.13 2.06 7.97
C ALA A 53 10.48 1.75 7.32
N ILE A 54 11.09 2.71 6.62
CA ILE A 54 12.38 2.51 5.96
C ILE A 54 13.48 2.40 7.00
N SER A 55 14.23 1.29 6.97
CA SER A 55 15.41 1.08 7.82
C SER A 55 16.44 0.18 7.14
N GLY A 56 17.70 0.29 7.55
CA GLY A 56 18.82 -0.46 6.96
C GLY A 56 19.32 0.07 5.61
N GLY A 57 18.70 1.12 5.07
CA GLY A 57 19.04 1.67 3.77
C GLY A 57 18.24 2.91 3.39
N THR A 58 18.45 3.35 2.15
CA THR A 58 17.66 4.38 1.47
C THR A 58 16.87 3.74 0.32
N VAL A 59 15.75 4.36 -0.03
CA VAL A 59 14.84 3.88 -1.07
C VAL A 59 14.61 4.99 -2.07
N ALA A 60 14.77 4.69 -3.36
CA ALA A 60 14.40 5.59 -4.43
C ALA A 60 13.49 4.88 -5.44
N ARG A 61 12.69 5.65 -6.18
CA ARG A 61 11.71 5.14 -7.15
C ARG A 61 11.88 5.81 -8.50
N LEU A 62 11.94 5.01 -9.57
CA LEU A 62 11.86 5.49 -10.95
C LEU A 62 10.99 4.54 -11.77
N GLY A 63 9.90 5.07 -12.35
CA GLY A 63 8.98 4.27 -13.15
C GLY A 63 8.39 3.08 -12.37
N ARG A 64 8.74 1.86 -12.78
CA ARG A 64 8.29 0.59 -12.17
C ARG A 64 9.36 -0.09 -11.32
N THR A 65 10.40 0.64 -10.93
CA THR A 65 11.53 0.09 -10.19
C THR A 65 11.73 0.85 -8.89
N LEU A 66 11.94 0.10 -7.80
CA LEU A 66 12.53 0.64 -6.57
C LEU A 66 14.00 0.27 -6.50
N PHE A 67 14.80 1.22 -6.05
CA PHE A 67 16.22 1.08 -5.83
C PHE A 67 16.48 1.16 -4.34
N LEU A 68 17.10 0.12 -3.78
CA LEU A 68 17.46 0.05 -2.36
C LEU A 68 18.98 0.15 -2.23
N SER A 69 19.46 1.12 -1.46
CA SER A 69 20.89 1.26 -1.15
C SER A 69 21.10 1.05 0.35
N SER A 70 21.86 0.04 0.73
CA SER A 70 22.15 -0.25 2.14
C SER A 70 23.08 0.80 2.74
N THR A 71 22.82 1.20 3.99
CA THR A 71 23.67 2.12 4.76
C THR A 71 24.76 1.39 5.55
N ALA A 72 24.71 0.06 5.65
CA ALA A 72 25.63 -0.72 6.47
C ALA A 72 26.94 -1.03 5.73
N GLY A 73 28.07 -0.78 6.39
CA GLY A 73 29.42 -1.03 5.88
C GLY A 73 29.87 -2.49 5.87
N LYS A 74 29.01 -3.47 6.22
CA LYS A 74 29.29 -4.91 6.15
C LYS A 74 28.02 -5.72 5.85
N GLU A 75 28.27 -6.89 5.28
CA GLU A 75 27.36 -7.84 4.64
C GLU A 75 26.23 -8.37 5.55
N SER A 76 24.99 -8.35 5.06
CA SER A 76 23.78 -9.09 5.54
C SER A 76 22.72 -8.36 6.38
N GLU A 77 22.86 -7.07 6.70
CA GLU A 77 21.74 -6.35 7.34
C GLU A 77 20.56 -6.18 6.37
N PRO A 78 19.35 -6.65 6.71
CA PRO A 78 18.20 -6.52 5.83
C PRO A 78 17.75 -5.06 5.69
N ILE A 79 17.16 -4.75 4.55
CA ILE A 79 16.48 -3.47 4.33
C ILE A 79 14.99 -3.70 4.55
N THR A 80 14.40 -2.94 5.47
CA THR A 80 12.95 -2.89 5.62
C THR A 80 12.41 -1.71 4.84
N ILE A 81 11.36 -1.92 4.05
CA ILE A 81 10.64 -0.89 3.32
C ILE A 81 9.15 -0.96 3.66
N PRO A 82 8.38 0.13 3.50
CA PRO A 82 6.93 0.04 3.56
C PRO A 82 6.39 -0.93 2.51
N ARG A 83 5.24 -1.54 2.77
CA ARG A 83 4.55 -2.36 1.79
C ARG A 83 4.22 -1.52 0.55
N MET A 84 4.53 -2.06 -0.62
CA MET A 84 4.16 -1.44 -1.90
C MET A 84 2.84 -1.98 -2.43
N TYR A 85 2.03 -1.11 -3.01
CA TYR A 85 0.74 -1.46 -3.62
C TYR A 85 0.89 -1.80 -5.10
N ALA A 86 1.78 -2.75 -5.41
CA ALA A 86 2.08 -3.26 -6.74
C ALA A 86 2.61 -4.71 -6.67
N SER A 87 2.51 -5.47 -7.76
CA SER A 87 3.00 -6.86 -7.78
C SER A 87 4.49 -6.89 -8.14
N LEU A 88 5.27 -7.68 -7.40
CA LEU A 88 6.71 -7.82 -7.61
C LEU A 88 6.98 -8.88 -8.69
N ARG A 89 7.76 -8.48 -9.70
CA ARG A 89 8.21 -9.34 -10.81
C ARG A 89 9.55 -9.98 -10.54
N ALA A 90 10.52 -9.19 -10.12
CA ALA A 90 11.89 -9.63 -9.92
C ALA A 90 12.61 -8.77 -8.89
N MET A 91 13.68 -9.31 -8.33
CA MET A 91 14.67 -8.57 -7.57
C MET A 91 16.05 -8.94 -8.08
N GLU A 92 16.93 -7.95 -8.22
CA GLU A 92 18.30 -8.18 -8.68
C GLU A 92 19.27 -7.21 -8.01
N TRP A 93 20.53 -7.62 -7.93
CA TRP A 93 21.61 -6.72 -7.56
C TRP A 93 21.99 -5.84 -8.74
N ILE A 94 22.25 -4.57 -8.48
CA ILE A 94 22.91 -3.66 -9.41
C ILE A 94 24.39 -3.70 -9.08
N THR A 95 25.23 -4.10 -10.03
CA THR A 95 26.68 -4.22 -9.86
C THR A 95 27.43 -3.28 -10.79
N ALA A 96 28.56 -2.74 -10.30
CA ALA A 96 29.46 -1.92 -11.12
C ALA A 96 30.27 -2.72 -12.15
N VAL A 97 30.30 -4.05 -11.99
CA VAL A 97 31.08 -4.99 -12.81
C VAL A 97 30.13 -6.08 -13.30
N ASP A 98 30.25 -6.50 -14.55
CA ASP A 98 29.61 -7.70 -15.09
C ASP A 98 30.14 -8.94 -14.35
N SER A 99 29.57 -9.25 -13.19
CA SER A 99 29.95 -10.40 -12.39
C SER A 99 29.11 -11.61 -12.79
N SER A 100 29.47 -12.21 -13.93
CA SER A 100 29.09 -13.60 -14.20
C SER A 100 29.72 -14.49 -13.13
N SER A 101 28.96 -14.97 -12.13
CA SER A 101 29.11 -16.29 -11.47
C SER A 101 28.68 -16.41 -10.00
N GLN A 102 28.11 -15.40 -9.34
CA GLN A 102 27.54 -15.61 -7.99
C GLN A 102 26.05 -15.29 -7.96
N GLU A 103 25.22 -16.32 -8.10
CA GLU A 103 23.78 -16.26 -7.80
C GLU A 103 23.58 -16.07 -6.30
N THR A 104 23.67 -14.82 -5.82
CA THR A 104 23.33 -14.53 -4.43
C THR A 104 21.84 -14.23 -4.31
N THR A 105 21.09 -15.16 -3.75
CA THR A 105 19.63 -15.09 -3.70
C THR A 105 19.16 -13.99 -2.76
N LEU A 106 18.50 -12.98 -3.33
CA LEU A 106 17.69 -12.02 -2.59
C LEU A 106 16.40 -12.70 -2.11
N LYS A 107 16.01 -12.43 -0.87
CA LYS A 107 14.77 -12.92 -0.26
C LYS A 107 13.87 -11.75 0.09
N LEU A 108 12.59 -11.92 -0.20
CA LEU A 108 11.53 -11.02 0.24
C LEU A 108 10.67 -11.72 1.27
N GLN A 109 10.57 -11.13 2.45
CA GLN A 109 9.63 -11.51 3.47
C GLN A 109 8.56 -10.40 3.58
N PRO A 110 7.33 -10.64 3.08
CA PRO A 110 6.23 -9.71 3.26
C PRO A 110 5.70 -9.79 4.69
N GLU A 111 5.55 -8.63 5.34
CA GLU A 111 4.76 -8.45 6.56
C GLU A 111 3.47 -7.67 6.22
N LEU A 112 2.68 -7.33 7.25
CA LEU A 112 1.40 -6.64 7.11
C LEU A 112 1.54 -5.31 6.33
N ASP A 113 2.41 -4.42 6.82
CA ASP A 113 2.60 -3.06 6.32
C ASP A 113 4.04 -2.74 5.88
N SER A 114 4.94 -3.73 5.95
CA SER A 114 6.33 -3.60 5.54
C SER A 114 6.81 -4.85 4.83
N TRP A 115 7.87 -4.71 4.04
CA TRP A 115 8.57 -5.82 3.43
C TRP A 115 10.03 -5.80 3.86
N ILE A 116 10.57 -6.97 4.15
CA ILE A 116 11.97 -7.16 4.55
C ILE A 116 12.70 -7.80 3.38
N ILE A 117 13.69 -7.09 2.85
CA ILE A 117 14.59 -7.56 1.80
C ILE A 117 15.88 -8.01 2.47
N SER A 118 16.25 -9.26 2.30
CA SER A 118 17.43 -9.87 2.92
C SER A 118 18.23 -10.69 1.92
N TRP A 119 19.48 -10.96 2.26
CA TRP A 119 20.41 -11.76 1.46
C TRP A 119 21.38 -12.46 2.39
N LYS A 120 21.97 -13.56 1.91
CA LYS A 120 22.98 -14.28 2.68
C LYS A 120 24.34 -13.60 2.58
N GLU A 121 24.76 -13.28 1.37
CA GLU A 121 26.06 -12.68 1.04
C GLU A 121 25.81 -11.50 0.09
N ARG A 122 26.60 -10.43 0.17
CA ARG A 122 26.51 -9.29 -0.75
C ARG A 122 27.50 -9.53 -1.90
N PRO A 123 27.09 -9.55 -3.18
CA PRO A 123 28.03 -9.71 -4.27
C PRO A 123 29.10 -8.61 -4.27
N ALA A 124 30.32 -8.97 -4.68
CA ALA A 124 31.39 -8.00 -4.86
C ALA A 124 30.97 -6.95 -5.92
N GLY A 125 31.17 -5.68 -5.61
CA GLY A 125 30.76 -4.57 -6.50
C GLY A 125 29.26 -4.32 -6.57
N ALA A 126 28.43 -4.96 -5.74
CA ALA A 126 27.01 -4.64 -5.63
C ALA A 126 26.82 -3.24 -5.04
N GLU A 127 26.19 -2.36 -5.80
CA GLU A 127 25.95 -0.97 -5.45
C GLU A 127 24.57 -0.76 -4.82
N ALA A 128 23.54 -1.38 -5.40
CA ALA A 128 22.15 -1.28 -4.97
C ALA A 128 21.36 -2.58 -5.27
N ILE A 129 20.10 -2.62 -4.86
CA ILE A 129 19.13 -3.67 -5.23
C ILE A 129 18.01 -3.02 -6.04
N ALA A 130 17.68 -3.60 -7.19
CA ALA A 130 16.49 -3.24 -7.96
C ALA A 130 15.33 -4.20 -7.66
N LEU A 131 14.17 -3.65 -7.30
CA LEU A 131 12.90 -4.36 -7.24
C LEU A 131 12.06 -3.93 -8.43
N HIS A 132 11.72 -4.86 -9.32
CA HIS A 132 10.95 -4.61 -10.53
C HIS A 132 9.49 -4.97 -10.34
N PHE A 133 8.58 -4.08 -10.72
CA PHE A 133 7.14 -4.22 -10.53
C PHE A 133 6.38 -4.27 -11.86
N ASP A 134 5.15 -4.78 -11.82
CA ASP A 134 4.22 -4.75 -12.96
C ASP A 134 3.69 -3.34 -13.28
N GLN A 135 3.63 -2.48 -12.27
CA GLN A 135 3.22 -1.08 -12.35
C GLN A 135 4.08 -0.21 -11.44
N ARG A 136 3.87 1.12 -11.46
CA ARG A 136 4.57 2.02 -10.54
C ARG A 136 4.25 1.61 -9.09
N PRO A 137 5.23 1.24 -8.26
CA PRO A 137 4.98 0.93 -6.86
C PRO A 137 4.62 2.22 -6.12
N VAL A 138 3.55 2.17 -5.33
CA VAL A 138 3.03 3.33 -4.59
C VAL A 138 2.89 3.00 -3.11
N LEU A 139 3.08 4.03 -2.28
CA LEU A 139 2.86 3.98 -0.84
C LEU A 139 1.36 3.99 -0.51
N ALA A 140 1.02 3.59 0.71
CA ALA A 140 -0.37 3.56 1.18
C ALA A 140 -1.09 4.93 1.05
N SER A 141 -0.36 6.04 1.21
CA SER A 141 -0.84 7.43 1.09
C SER A 141 -1.13 7.86 -0.35
N GLU A 142 -0.51 7.19 -1.32
CA GLU A 142 -0.68 7.44 -2.75
C GLU A 142 -1.83 6.62 -3.36
N VAL A 143 -2.30 5.57 -2.67
CA VAL A 143 -3.42 4.74 -3.12
C VAL A 143 -4.67 5.60 -3.29
N ARG A 144 -5.31 5.47 -4.45
CA ARG A 144 -6.61 6.08 -4.75
C ARG A 144 -7.72 5.03 -4.64
N PRO A 145 -9.01 5.39 -4.61
CA PRO A 145 -10.08 4.43 -4.78
C PRO A 145 -10.00 3.73 -6.15
N ILE A 146 -10.49 2.49 -6.24
CA ILE A 146 -10.74 1.80 -7.51
C ILE A 146 -12.02 2.37 -8.09
N ILE A 147 -12.00 2.66 -9.39
CA ILE A 147 -13.17 3.10 -10.16
C ILE A 147 -13.53 2.04 -11.19
N ALA A 148 -14.77 2.07 -11.66
CA ALA A 148 -15.22 1.18 -12.70
C ALA A 148 -14.47 1.37 -14.04
N THR A 149 -14.31 0.29 -14.78
CA THR A 149 -13.90 0.29 -16.18
C THR A 149 -15.08 0.71 -17.09
N GLY A 150 -14.84 0.83 -18.40
CA GLY A 150 -15.86 1.30 -19.35
C GLY A 150 -17.12 0.44 -19.46
N ASP A 151 -17.09 -0.80 -18.97
CA ASP A 151 -18.23 -1.71 -18.86
C ASP A 151 -18.94 -1.64 -17.50
N GLY A 152 -18.56 -0.69 -16.63
CA GLY A 152 -19.09 -0.52 -15.29
C GLY A 152 -18.52 -1.49 -14.25
N SER A 153 -17.65 -2.44 -14.64
CA SER A 153 -17.09 -3.41 -13.71
C SER A 153 -15.92 -2.84 -12.89
N LEU A 154 -15.75 -3.33 -11.66
CA LEU A 154 -14.61 -2.98 -10.80
C LEU A 154 -13.73 -4.21 -10.59
N MET A 155 -12.47 -4.15 -11.02
CA MET A 155 -11.46 -5.16 -10.70
C MET A 155 -10.64 -4.71 -9.48
N LEU A 156 -10.67 -5.52 -8.43
CA LEU A 156 -10.03 -5.24 -7.14
C LEU A 156 -8.91 -6.25 -6.89
N PRO A 157 -7.69 -6.01 -7.40
CA PRO A 157 -6.58 -6.94 -7.25
C PRO A 157 -6.03 -6.93 -5.81
N ALA A 158 -5.42 -8.04 -5.40
CA ALA A 158 -4.86 -8.23 -4.05
C ALA A 158 -3.84 -7.15 -3.65
N HIS A 159 -3.01 -6.68 -4.58
CA HIS A 159 -2.02 -5.63 -4.29
C HIS A 159 -2.65 -4.30 -3.84
N ARG A 160 -3.94 -4.07 -4.12
CA ARG A 160 -4.68 -2.88 -3.67
C ARG A 160 -5.42 -3.06 -2.35
N ALA A 161 -5.46 -4.27 -1.80
CA ALA A 161 -6.10 -4.55 -0.53
C ALA A 161 -5.33 -3.89 0.61
N ARG A 162 -5.99 -3.33 1.61
CA ARG A 162 -5.42 -3.03 2.93
C ARG A 162 -5.73 -4.20 3.84
N THR A 163 -4.72 -4.74 4.50
CA THR A 163 -4.84 -5.90 5.38
C THR A 163 -4.86 -5.43 6.83
N SER A 164 -5.74 -5.99 7.64
CA SER A 164 -5.80 -5.74 9.09
C SER A 164 -5.84 -7.08 9.80
N GLY A 165 -4.96 -7.30 10.76
CA GLY A 165 -4.83 -8.55 11.51
C GLY A 165 -3.39 -8.77 11.94
N GLU A 166 -3.06 -9.99 12.38
CA GLU A 166 -1.71 -10.30 12.89
C GLU A 166 -0.80 -10.88 11.81
N LYS A 167 -1.29 -11.88 11.05
CA LYS A 167 -0.47 -12.63 10.07
C LYS A 167 -0.92 -12.44 8.63
N ILE A 168 -2.16 -12.02 8.43
CA ILE A 168 -2.69 -11.61 7.12
C ILE A 168 -1.72 -10.65 6.45
N ARG A 169 -1.47 -10.85 5.17
CA ARG A 169 -0.60 -9.98 4.38
C ARG A 169 -0.83 -10.15 2.90
N TYR A 170 -0.38 -9.17 2.14
CA TYR A 170 -0.24 -9.30 0.71
C TYR A 170 1.11 -9.97 0.37
N GLU A 171 1.07 -11.03 -0.42
CA GLU A 171 2.22 -11.79 -0.89
C GLU A 171 2.52 -11.39 -2.35
N PRO A 172 3.52 -10.52 -2.59
CA PRO A 172 3.64 -9.78 -3.85
C PRO A 172 4.30 -10.55 -5.00
N GLN A 173 4.88 -11.73 -4.73
CA GLN A 173 5.53 -12.52 -5.79
C GLN A 173 4.50 -12.89 -6.85
N THR A 174 4.84 -12.75 -8.14
CA THR A 174 3.89 -12.91 -9.25
C THR A 174 3.10 -14.23 -9.23
N PHE A 175 3.74 -15.34 -8.85
CA PHE A 175 3.07 -16.65 -8.76
C PHE A 175 2.10 -16.79 -7.57
N LYS A 176 2.17 -15.88 -6.58
CA LYS A 176 1.24 -15.75 -5.46
C LYS A 176 0.27 -14.60 -5.67
N ASN A 177 0.78 -13.35 -5.72
CA ASN A 177 0.03 -12.11 -5.94
C ASN A 177 -1.33 -12.13 -5.23
N THR A 178 -1.33 -12.41 -3.93
CA THR A 178 -2.56 -12.74 -3.19
C THR A 178 -2.54 -12.10 -1.82
N VAL A 179 -3.71 -11.83 -1.28
CA VAL A 179 -3.86 -11.72 0.18
C VAL A 179 -3.92 -13.15 0.71
N GLY A 180 -3.02 -13.49 1.63
CA GLY A 180 -2.89 -14.81 2.22
C GLY A 180 -2.64 -14.74 3.71
N TYR A 181 -2.30 -15.87 4.31
CA TYR A 181 -2.08 -16.01 5.76
C TYR A 181 -3.27 -15.56 6.63
N TRP A 182 -4.49 -15.72 6.12
CA TRP A 182 -5.73 -15.50 6.88
C TRP A 182 -5.96 -16.59 7.91
N VAL A 183 -5.52 -16.38 9.14
CA VAL A 183 -5.61 -17.37 10.22
C VAL A 183 -6.33 -16.85 11.46
N GLY A 184 -6.49 -15.53 11.58
CA GLY A 184 -7.21 -14.88 12.67
C GLY A 184 -8.67 -14.59 12.29
N LYS A 185 -9.60 -14.78 13.21
CA LYS A 185 -11.02 -14.43 12.99
C LYS A 185 -11.26 -12.92 12.86
N GLN A 186 -10.34 -12.10 13.34
CA GLN A 186 -10.38 -10.64 13.24
C GLN A 186 -9.66 -10.11 11.99
N ASP A 187 -9.07 -11.01 11.19
CA ASP A 187 -8.37 -10.63 9.97
C ASP A 187 -9.36 -10.03 8.96
N SER A 188 -8.95 -9.03 8.19
CA SER A 188 -9.75 -8.51 7.08
C SER A 188 -8.90 -7.93 5.96
N ALA A 189 -9.41 -8.03 4.73
CA ALA A 189 -8.87 -7.28 3.59
C ALA A 189 -9.91 -6.27 3.11
N ARG A 190 -9.48 -5.02 2.93
CA ARG A 190 -10.32 -3.91 2.51
C ARG A 190 -9.82 -3.27 1.22
N TRP A 191 -10.71 -2.93 0.31
CA TRP A 191 -10.41 -2.15 -0.88
C TRP A 191 -11.22 -0.86 -0.89
N GLU A 192 -10.54 0.27 -1.12
CA GLU A 192 -11.20 1.55 -1.35
C GLU A 192 -11.79 1.57 -2.76
N ILE A 193 -13.09 1.84 -2.89
CA ILE A 193 -13.77 1.94 -4.18
C ILE A 193 -14.62 3.20 -4.27
N LEU A 194 -14.84 3.68 -5.50
CA LEU A 194 -15.78 4.74 -5.82
C LEU A 194 -16.82 4.20 -6.80
N ILE A 195 -18.07 4.13 -6.35
CA ILE A 195 -19.22 3.73 -7.17
C ILE A 195 -19.90 5.01 -7.64
N VAL A 196 -19.87 5.26 -8.94
CA VAL A 196 -20.52 6.43 -9.57
C VAL A 196 -21.94 6.07 -10.03
N GLU A 197 -22.12 4.85 -10.51
CA GLU A 197 -23.41 4.31 -10.96
C GLU A 197 -23.88 3.25 -9.95
N PRO A 198 -24.85 3.58 -9.08
CA PRO A 198 -25.43 2.60 -8.17
C PRO A 198 -26.20 1.51 -8.95
N GLY A 199 -26.35 0.35 -8.34
CA GLY A 199 -27.02 -0.78 -8.95
C GLY A 199 -26.68 -2.10 -8.28
N LYS A 200 -27.03 -3.19 -8.95
CA LYS A 200 -26.69 -4.54 -8.52
C LYS A 200 -25.37 -4.96 -9.14
N PHE A 201 -24.51 -5.58 -8.34
CA PHE A 201 -23.22 -6.10 -8.78
C PHE A 201 -23.11 -7.58 -8.47
N ASN A 202 -22.92 -8.41 -9.49
CA ASN A 202 -22.44 -9.78 -9.32
C ASN A 202 -21.02 -9.73 -8.76
N VAL A 203 -20.77 -10.56 -7.74
CA VAL A 203 -19.47 -10.63 -7.06
C VAL A 203 -18.76 -11.91 -7.45
N GLY A 204 -17.59 -11.75 -8.06
CA GLY A 204 -16.62 -12.82 -8.30
C GLY A 204 -15.41 -12.67 -7.39
N ILE A 205 -14.91 -13.77 -6.84
CA ILE A 205 -13.60 -13.80 -6.15
C ILE A 205 -12.67 -14.77 -6.86
N LEU A 206 -11.41 -14.39 -7.04
CA LEU A 206 -10.36 -15.25 -7.53
C LEU A 206 -9.67 -15.89 -6.32
N GLN A 207 -10.18 -17.06 -5.94
CA GLN A 207 -9.91 -17.73 -4.68
C GLN A 207 -8.93 -18.90 -4.87
N GLY A 208 -8.00 -19.06 -3.94
CA GLY A 208 -7.24 -20.29 -3.73
C GLY A 208 -7.53 -20.88 -2.34
N CYS A 209 -7.60 -22.22 -2.25
CA CYS A 209 -7.80 -22.91 -0.98
C CYS A 209 -7.15 -24.30 -1.06
N GLY A 210 -6.31 -24.62 -0.06
CA GLY A 210 -5.56 -25.88 -0.03
C GLY A 210 -6.45 -27.13 0.07
N ALA A 211 -5.90 -28.28 -0.34
CA ALA A 211 -6.59 -29.55 -0.21
C ALA A 211 -6.98 -29.86 1.25
N GLY A 212 -8.23 -30.26 1.48
CA GLY A 212 -8.81 -30.49 2.79
C GLY A 212 -9.02 -29.25 3.66
N GLN A 213 -8.89 -28.03 3.11
CA GLN A 213 -9.01 -26.76 3.86
C GLN A 213 -10.36 -26.04 3.63
N GLY A 214 -11.20 -26.51 2.70
CA GLY A 214 -12.51 -25.90 2.40
C GLY A 214 -13.50 -25.93 3.58
N GLY A 215 -14.61 -25.21 3.44
CA GLY A 215 -15.71 -25.17 4.41
C GLY A 215 -15.65 -24.01 5.42
N SER A 216 -14.66 -23.12 5.30
CA SER A 216 -14.67 -21.85 6.03
C SER A 216 -15.83 -20.96 5.55
N GLN A 217 -16.35 -20.11 6.44
CA GLN A 217 -17.40 -19.12 6.13
C GLN A 217 -16.82 -17.72 6.22
N ALA A 218 -17.13 -16.88 5.23
CA ALA A 218 -16.67 -15.50 5.16
C ALA A 218 -17.81 -14.59 4.72
N SER A 219 -17.69 -13.31 5.08
CA SER A 219 -18.55 -12.25 4.55
C SER A 219 -17.75 -11.36 3.60
N LEU A 220 -18.44 -10.87 2.58
CA LEU A 220 -17.99 -9.79 1.72
C LEU A 220 -18.99 -8.64 1.84
N SER A 221 -18.56 -7.56 2.48
CA SER A 221 -19.40 -6.44 2.89
C SER A 221 -18.97 -5.16 2.17
N LEU A 222 -19.94 -4.34 1.75
CA LEU A 222 -19.69 -2.98 1.32
C LEU A 222 -19.93 -2.04 2.50
N LEU A 223 -18.92 -1.28 2.90
CA LEU A 223 -18.95 -0.40 4.05
C LEU A 223 -18.95 1.08 3.64
N ARG A 224 -19.71 1.90 4.37
CA ARG A 224 -19.63 3.37 4.36
C ARG A 224 -18.75 3.86 5.53
N LYS A 225 -18.42 5.16 5.53
CA LYS A 225 -17.74 5.86 6.62
C LYS A 225 -18.29 5.43 8.00
N GLY A 226 -17.40 5.06 8.92
CA GLY A 226 -17.77 4.58 10.24
C GLY A 226 -17.88 3.06 10.35
N ASP A 227 -17.49 2.32 9.30
CA ASP A 227 -17.63 0.85 9.18
C ASP A 227 -19.11 0.38 9.13
N ASP A 228 -20.03 1.28 8.75
CA ASP A 228 -21.45 0.96 8.54
C ASP A 228 -21.63 0.03 7.34
N VAL A 229 -22.17 -1.16 7.56
CA VAL A 229 -22.47 -2.14 6.51
C VAL A 229 -23.66 -1.66 5.67
N VAL A 230 -23.42 -1.43 4.38
CA VAL A 230 -24.44 -1.02 3.41
C VAL A 230 -25.15 -2.23 2.82
N THR A 231 -24.37 -3.23 2.42
CA THR A 231 -24.84 -4.50 1.85
C THR A 231 -23.76 -5.56 2.05
N GLN A 232 -24.14 -6.83 2.08
CA GLN A 232 -23.24 -7.93 2.35
C GLN A 232 -23.72 -9.21 1.66
N VAL A 233 -22.77 -10.04 1.26
CA VAL A 233 -23.00 -11.43 0.91
C VAL A 233 -22.13 -12.34 1.77
N ASP A 234 -22.71 -13.43 2.24
CA ASP A 234 -22.00 -14.48 2.96
C ASP A 234 -21.74 -15.65 2.02
N PHE A 235 -20.57 -16.28 2.15
CA PHE A 235 -20.18 -17.38 1.28
C PHE A 235 -19.28 -18.39 1.98
N GLU A 236 -19.38 -19.63 1.49
CA GLU A 236 -18.48 -20.70 1.86
C GLU A 236 -17.23 -20.69 0.97
N VAL A 237 -16.06 -20.82 1.60
CA VAL A 237 -14.80 -21.05 0.90
C VAL A 237 -14.74 -22.49 0.42
N LEU A 238 -14.69 -22.64 -0.91
CA LEU A 238 -14.50 -23.96 -1.53
C LEU A 238 -13.03 -24.35 -1.70
N GLU A 239 -12.75 -25.64 -1.61
CA GLU A 239 -11.43 -26.19 -1.89
C GLU A 239 -11.05 -26.01 -3.37
N THR A 240 -9.79 -25.65 -3.64
CA THR A 240 -9.22 -25.60 -4.99
C THR A 240 -8.03 -26.53 -5.17
N GLY A 241 -7.73 -27.37 -4.17
CA GLY A 241 -6.63 -28.35 -4.16
C GLY A 241 -5.28 -27.78 -3.72
N HIS A 242 -5.01 -26.49 -3.97
CA HIS A 242 -3.81 -25.80 -3.51
C HIS A 242 -4.09 -24.31 -3.34
N PHE A 243 -3.47 -23.64 -2.34
CA PHE A 243 -3.65 -22.21 -2.09
C PHE A 243 -3.28 -21.32 -3.29
N GLN A 244 -2.39 -21.80 -4.16
CA GLN A 244 -2.00 -21.11 -5.39
C GLN A 244 -2.76 -21.59 -6.65
N ASN A 245 -3.69 -22.54 -6.52
CA ASN A 245 -4.58 -22.93 -7.61
C ASN A 245 -5.83 -22.03 -7.58
N PHE A 246 -5.71 -20.86 -8.18
CA PHE A 246 -6.75 -19.85 -8.13
C PHE A 246 -7.90 -20.16 -9.10
N GLN A 247 -9.13 -20.10 -8.61
CA GLN A 247 -10.34 -20.29 -9.39
C GLN A 247 -11.32 -19.14 -9.16
N TRP A 248 -11.95 -18.66 -10.23
CA TRP A 248 -13.03 -17.70 -10.12
C TRP A 248 -14.27 -18.36 -9.52
N ARG A 249 -14.83 -17.73 -8.49
CA ARG A 249 -16.03 -18.16 -7.78
C ARG A 249 -17.02 -17.01 -7.74
N HIS A 250 -18.22 -17.24 -8.23
CA HIS A 250 -19.34 -16.34 -7.95
C HIS A 250 -19.82 -16.56 -6.51
N VAL A 251 -19.94 -15.48 -5.73
CA VAL A 251 -20.28 -15.55 -4.30
C VAL A 251 -21.56 -14.80 -3.92
N GLY A 252 -22.21 -14.14 -4.88
CA GLY A 252 -23.50 -13.50 -4.68
C GLY A 252 -23.63 -12.16 -5.40
N VAL A 253 -24.63 -11.38 -4.98
CA VAL A 253 -24.95 -10.07 -5.55
C VAL A 253 -25.00 -9.03 -4.44
N LEU A 254 -24.32 -7.90 -4.63
CA LEU A 254 -24.46 -6.72 -3.78
C LEU A 254 -25.44 -5.74 -4.44
N GLU A 255 -26.32 -5.14 -3.65
CA GLU A 255 -27.21 -4.06 -4.10
C GLU A 255 -26.77 -2.74 -3.48
N VAL A 256 -26.41 -1.79 -4.33
CA VAL A 256 -25.90 -0.47 -3.92
C VAL A 256 -26.89 0.57 -4.40
N LEU A 257 -27.52 1.29 -3.48
CA LEU A 257 -28.62 2.21 -3.78
C LEU A 257 -28.16 3.64 -4.07
N GLU A 258 -26.97 4.01 -3.61
CA GLU A 258 -26.44 5.37 -3.70
C GLU A 258 -25.04 5.37 -4.33
N PRO A 259 -24.68 6.41 -5.10
CA PRO A 259 -23.29 6.62 -5.48
C PRO A 259 -22.45 7.05 -4.26
N GLY A 260 -21.15 6.76 -4.27
CA GLY A 260 -20.28 7.17 -3.18
C GLY A 260 -18.94 6.45 -3.11
N LYS A 261 -18.14 6.88 -2.13
CA LYS A 261 -16.92 6.19 -1.71
C LYS A 261 -17.30 5.11 -0.70
N TYR A 262 -16.79 3.91 -0.93
CA TYR A 262 -17.04 2.75 -0.09
C TYR A 262 -15.74 1.98 0.16
N GLN A 263 -15.78 1.12 1.18
CA GLN A 263 -14.78 0.07 1.38
C GLN A 263 -15.41 -1.28 1.13
N LEU A 264 -14.88 -2.05 0.18
CA LEU A 264 -15.23 -3.47 0.07
C LEU A 264 -14.37 -4.25 1.05
N GLN A 265 -14.98 -5.02 1.96
CA GLN A 265 -14.27 -5.81 2.97
C GLN A 265 -14.56 -7.29 2.78
N ILE A 266 -13.52 -8.13 2.86
CA ILE A 266 -13.68 -9.57 3.16
C ILE A 266 -13.22 -9.82 4.59
N ALA A 267 -14.02 -10.53 5.37
CA ALA A 267 -13.70 -10.93 6.74
C ALA A 267 -14.16 -12.39 7.03
N PRO A 268 -13.42 -13.15 7.87
CA PRO A 268 -13.85 -14.47 8.31
C PRO A 268 -15.06 -14.38 9.25
N GLN A 269 -16.06 -15.24 9.02
CA GLN A 269 -17.08 -15.57 10.03
C GLN A 269 -16.67 -16.82 10.81
N LYS A 270 -16.10 -17.81 10.10
CA LYS A 270 -15.60 -19.05 10.67
C LYS A 270 -14.45 -19.58 9.83
N ILE A 271 -13.32 -19.83 10.47
CA ILE A 271 -12.20 -20.57 9.86
C ILE A 271 -12.40 -22.06 10.20
N HIS A 272 -12.57 -22.90 9.19
CA HIS A 272 -12.86 -24.33 9.37
C HIS A 272 -11.60 -25.14 9.74
N LYS A 273 -10.46 -24.80 9.12
CA LYS A 273 -9.16 -25.48 9.28
C LYS A 273 -8.04 -24.50 9.62
N ALA A 274 -6.94 -24.51 8.86
CA ALA A 274 -5.74 -23.75 9.18
C ALA A 274 -5.82 -22.29 8.73
N ALA A 275 -6.51 -22.01 7.62
CA ALA A 275 -6.64 -20.66 7.07
C ALA A 275 -8.02 -20.46 6.41
N LEU A 276 -8.42 -19.20 6.22
CA LEU A 276 -9.66 -18.85 5.51
C LEU A 276 -9.55 -19.23 4.03
N MET A 277 -8.70 -18.53 3.27
CA MET A 277 -8.39 -18.73 1.85
C MET A 277 -7.26 -17.78 1.41
N ASP A 278 -6.81 -17.93 0.17
CA ASP A 278 -6.01 -16.93 -0.55
C ASP A 278 -6.93 -16.17 -1.54
N VAL A 279 -6.85 -14.84 -1.60
CA VAL A 279 -7.60 -14.01 -2.56
C VAL A 279 -6.65 -13.20 -3.43
N ARG A 280 -6.67 -13.49 -4.73
CA ARG A 280 -5.88 -12.75 -5.74
C ARG A 280 -6.62 -11.55 -6.33
N ALA A 281 -7.95 -11.62 -6.40
CA ALA A 281 -8.78 -10.52 -6.88
C ALA A 281 -10.25 -10.67 -6.44
N VAL A 282 -10.95 -9.55 -6.41
CA VAL A 282 -12.42 -9.49 -6.41
C VAL A 282 -12.85 -8.77 -7.69
N HIS A 283 -13.94 -9.20 -8.31
CA HIS A 283 -14.52 -8.57 -9.50
C HIS A 283 -16.00 -8.27 -9.21
N LEU A 284 -16.36 -6.99 -9.29
CA LEU A 284 -17.75 -6.55 -9.22
C LEU A 284 -18.22 -6.26 -10.64
N VAL A 285 -19.25 -6.97 -11.10
CA VAL A 285 -19.79 -6.83 -12.46
C VAL A 285 -21.23 -6.34 -12.38
N PRO A 286 -21.58 -5.20 -13.00
CA PRO A 286 -22.96 -4.72 -13.02
C PRO A 286 -23.90 -5.81 -13.55
N VAL A 287 -25.04 -5.96 -12.89
CA VAL A 287 -26.16 -6.75 -13.40
C VAL A 287 -26.97 -5.83 -14.30
N PRO A 288 -27.19 -6.18 -15.59
CA PRO A 288 -28.03 -5.38 -16.47
C PRO A 288 -29.40 -5.14 -15.84
N ALA A 289 -29.89 -3.90 -15.94
CA ALA A 289 -31.26 -3.59 -15.56
C ALA A 289 -32.21 -4.37 -16.47
N SER A 290 -33.04 -5.20 -15.85
CA SER A 290 -34.13 -5.95 -16.50
C SER A 290 -35.32 -5.06 -16.80
#